data_AF-A0A644VL13-F1
#
_entry.id   AF-A0A644VL13-F1
#
_cell.length_a   1.000
_cell.length_b   1.000
_cell.length_c   1.000
_cell.angle_alpha   90.00
_cell.angle_beta   90.00
_cell.angle_gamma   90.00
#
_symmetry.space_group_name_H-M   'P 1'
#
loop_
_entity.id
_entity.type
_entity.pdbx_description
1 polymer ?
#
loop_
_entity_poly.entity_id
_entity_poly.type
_entity_poly.pdbx_seq_one_letter_code
_entity_poly.pdbx_strand_id
1 'polypeptide(L)'
;MLLQDARVKRGFTQVELAERAGISQGHISLLENGHRFVGPDIAKRIEEALNLEVDWVRTRLKNSRFCSGGYENPEPEDTVLNYIWDYAASAVSMKKRLERVAFLRLAVEVLENFMMKGAKAI
;
A
#
# COMPACT_ATOMS: atom_id res chain seq x y z
N MET A 1 0.61 -4.63 14.26
CA MET A 1 0.45 -6.11 14.16
C MET A 1 -0.47 -6.43 13.00
N LEU A 2 -0.30 -7.56 12.28
CA LEU A 2 -1.19 -7.86 11.14
C LEU A 2 -2.57 -8.28 11.61
N LEU A 3 -3.60 -8.04 10.79
CA LEU A 3 -4.98 -8.39 11.12
C LEU A 3 -5.15 -9.87 11.52
N GLN A 4 -4.59 -10.77 10.71
CA GLN A 4 -4.64 -12.22 10.97
C GLN A 4 -4.01 -12.58 12.32
N ASP A 5 -2.86 -11.99 12.62
CA ASP A 5 -2.12 -12.28 13.86
C ASP A 5 -2.89 -11.76 15.08
N ALA A 6 -3.47 -10.56 14.97
CA ALA A 6 -4.33 -9.98 16.00
C ALA A 6 -5.57 -10.86 16.25
N ARG A 7 -6.20 -11.37 15.18
CA ARG A 7 -7.34 -12.28 15.27
C ARG A 7 -6.97 -13.59 15.97
N VAL A 8 -5.88 -14.24 15.56
CA VAL A 8 -5.41 -15.50 16.16
C VAL A 8 -5.03 -15.29 17.63
N LYS A 9 -4.37 -14.17 17.97
CA LYS A 9 -4.04 -13.80 19.35
C LYS A 9 -5.27 -13.65 20.23
N ARG A 10 -6.42 -13.27 19.67
CA ARG A 10 -7.70 -13.21 20.38
C ARG A 10 -8.49 -14.52 20.36
N GLY A 11 -7.99 -15.55 19.69
CA GLY A 11 -8.66 -16.85 19.59
C GLY A 11 -9.92 -16.83 18.73
N PHE A 12 -10.08 -15.83 17.86
CA PHE A 12 -11.27 -15.73 17.01
C PHE A 12 -11.05 -16.45 15.67
N THR A 13 -12.08 -17.09 15.15
CA THR A 13 -12.21 -17.46 13.74
C THR A 13 -12.51 -16.22 12.90
N GLN A 14 -12.36 -16.31 11.58
CA GLN A 14 -12.72 -15.20 10.69
C GLN A 14 -14.23 -14.88 10.75
N VAL A 15 -15.09 -15.87 11.00
CA VAL A 15 -16.53 -15.69 11.17
C VAL A 15 -16.82 -14.89 12.43
N GLU A 16 -16.26 -15.28 13.57
CA GLU A 16 -16.49 -14.59 14.84
C GLU A 16 -15.99 -13.13 14.82
N LEU A 17 -14.83 -12.87 14.19
CA LEU A 17 -14.37 -11.51 14.01
C LEU A 17 -15.32 -10.70 13.11
N ALA A 18 -15.82 -11.32 12.04
CA ALA A 18 -16.74 -10.67 11.12
C ALA A 18 -18.07 -10.30 11.80
N GLU A 19 -18.63 -11.21 12.60
CA GLU A 19 -19.83 -10.99 13.41
C GLU A 19 -19.64 -9.84 14.40
N ARG A 20 -18.54 -9.85 15.16
CA ARG A 20 -18.22 -8.78 16.13
C ARG A 20 -18.00 -7.43 15.45
N ALA A 21 -17.36 -7.41 14.29
CA ALA A 21 -17.13 -6.20 13.52
C ALA A 21 -18.34 -5.77 12.69
N GLY A 22 -19.39 -6.60 12.56
CA GLY A 22 -20.59 -6.33 11.76
C GLY A 22 -20.34 -6.30 10.24
N ILE A 23 -19.42 -7.12 9.74
CA ILE A 23 -19.11 -7.27 8.31
C ILE A 23 -19.17 -8.74 7.89
N SER A 24 -19.01 -9.05 6.60
CA SER A 24 -19.01 -10.45 6.15
C SER A 24 -17.67 -11.15 6.40
N GLN A 25 -17.70 -12.47 6.63
CA GLN A 25 -16.46 -13.27 6.75
C GLN A 25 -15.59 -13.18 5.49
N GLY A 26 -16.20 -13.14 4.31
CA GLY A 26 -15.48 -12.92 3.05
C GLY A 26 -14.74 -11.58 3.03
N HIS A 27 -15.28 -10.53 3.66
CA HIS A 27 -14.60 -9.26 3.80
C HIS A 27 -13.35 -9.39 4.70
N ILE A 28 -13.45 -10.06 5.85
CA ILE A 28 -12.29 -10.37 6.70
C ILE A 28 -11.23 -11.14 5.91
N SER A 29 -11.62 -12.17 5.16
CA SER A 29 -10.67 -12.95 4.34
C SER A 29 -9.95 -12.08 3.31
N LEU A 30 -10.68 -11.20 2.61
CA LEU A 30 -10.06 -10.26 1.66
C LEU A 30 -9.11 -9.28 2.34
N LEU A 31 -9.41 -8.84 3.56
CA LEU A 31 -8.56 -7.93 4.33
C LEU A 31 -7.30 -8.64 4.84
N GLU A 32 -7.43 -9.84 5.42
CA GLU A 32 -6.29 -10.62 5.93
C GLU A 32 -5.31 -11.01 4.83
N ASN A 33 -5.85 -11.28 3.63
CA ASN A 33 -5.06 -11.56 2.44
C ASN A 33 -4.69 -10.29 1.67
N GLY A 34 -4.91 -9.08 2.19
CA GLY A 34 -4.53 -7.84 1.53
C GLY A 34 -5.13 -7.66 0.13
N HIS A 35 -6.25 -8.30 -0.22
CA HIS A 35 -6.92 -8.18 -1.52
C HIS A 35 -7.90 -6.99 -1.59
N ARG A 36 -8.12 -6.29 -0.48
CA ARG A 36 -9.01 -5.14 -0.39
C ARG A 36 -8.45 -4.08 0.55
N PHE A 37 -8.72 -2.81 0.24
CA PHE A 37 -8.49 -1.70 1.16
C PHE A 37 -9.60 -1.61 2.20
N VAL A 38 -9.22 -1.38 3.45
CA VAL A 38 -10.16 -1.11 4.53
C VAL A 38 -10.50 0.38 4.56
N GLY A 39 -11.77 0.72 4.78
CA GLY A 39 -12.17 2.10 5.09
C GLY A 39 -12.00 2.40 6.58
N PRO A 40 -11.90 3.68 6.98
CA PRO A 40 -11.64 4.07 8.37
C PRO A 40 -12.70 3.59 9.37
N ASP A 41 -13.99 3.58 8.98
CA ASP A 41 -15.08 3.06 9.82
C ASP A 41 -14.91 1.56 10.12
N ILE A 42 -14.68 0.77 9.07
CA ILE A 42 -14.51 -0.69 9.20
C ILE A 42 -13.23 -1.02 9.96
N ALA A 43 -12.15 -0.27 9.71
CA ALA A 43 -10.89 -0.43 10.43
C ALA A 43 -11.11 -0.26 11.94
N LYS A 44 -11.76 0.84 12.33
CA LYS A 44 -12.09 1.13 13.72
C LYS A 44 -12.94 0.02 14.36
N ARG A 45 -14.00 -0.42 13.68
CA ARG A 45 -14.88 -1.50 14.17
C ARG A 45 -14.14 -2.83 14.36
N ILE A 46 -13.20 -3.16 13.46
CA ILE A 46 -12.37 -4.35 13.59
C ILE A 46 -11.41 -4.22 14.78
N GLU A 47 -10.77 -3.07 14.96
CA GLU A 47 -9.87 -2.81 16.09
C GLU A 47 -10.59 -2.81 17.43
N GLU A 48 -11.82 -2.29 17.49
CA GLU A 48 -12.70 -2.37 18.65
C GLU A 48 -13.10 -3.82 18.95
N ALA A 49 -13.52 -4.58 17.94
CA ALA A 49 -13.86 -6.00 18.07
C ALA A 49 -12.66 -6.84 18.56
N LEU A 50 -11.46 -6.49 18.10
CA LEU A 50 -10.21 -7.11 18.52
C LEU A 50 -9.65 -6.52 19.82
N ASN A 51 -10.13 -5.37 20.27
CA ASN A 51 -9.51 -4.54 21.31
C ASN A 51 -7.97 -4.48 21.18
N LEU A 52 -7.48 -4.31 19.95
CA LEU A 52 -6.07 -4.29 19.56
C LEU A 52 -5.92 -3.41 18.32
N GLU A 53 -4.80 -2.71 18.22
CA GLU A 53 -4.43 -1.95 17.02
C GLU A 53 -3.95 -2.87 15.89
N VAL A 54 -4.35 -2.56 14.67
CA VAL A 54 -3.97 -3.29 13.46
C VAL A 54 -3.09 -2.42 12.57
N ASP A 55 -1.96 -2.98 12.14
CA ASP A 55 -1.11 -2.37 11.13
C ASP A 55 -1.74 -2.62 9.75
N TRP A 56 -2.61 -1.71 9.34
CA TRP A 56 -3.36 -1.79 8.09
C TRP A 56 -2.46 -1.70 6.85
N VAL A 57 -1.37 -0.94 6.94
CA VAL A 57 -0.38 -0.81 5.86
C VAL A 57 0.26 -2.16 5.61
N ARG A 58 0.81 -2.79 6.65
CA ARG A 58 1.48 -4.09 6.49
C ARG A 58 0.49 -5.22 6.21
N THR A 59 -0.72 -5.16 6.77
CA THR A 59 -1.80 -6.10 6.45
C THR A 59 -2.15 -6.06 4.96
N ARG A 60 -2.18 -4.87 4.35
CA ARG A 60 -2.43 -4.73 2.91
C ARG A 60 -1.30 -5.30 2.05
N LEU A 61 -0.06 -5.15 2.47
CA LEU A 61 1.12 -5.59 1.71
C LEU A 61 1.31 -7.12 1.71
N LYS A 62 0.60 -7.86 2.57
CA LYS A 62 0.72 -9.32 2.74
C LYS A 62 0.53 -10.12 1.45
N ASN A 63 -0.27 -9.63 0.50
CA ASN A 63 -0.48 -10.28 -0.79
C ASN A 63 -0.52 -9.24 -1.91
N SER A 64 0.41 -8.29 -1.85
CA SER A 64 0.59 -7.27 -2.87
C SER A 64 0.81 -7.91 -4.25
N ARG A 65 -0.29 -8.15 -4.97
CA ARG A 65 -0.30 -8.48 -6.40
C ARG A 65 0.14 -7.29 -7.27
N PHE A 66 0.67 -6.21 -6.69
CA PHE A 66 1.47 -5.22 -7.44
C PHE A 66 2.75 -5.84 -8.04
N CYS A 67 3.18 -7.04 -7.59
CA CYS A 67 4.19 -7.86 -8.26
C CYS A 67 3.60 -9.17 -8.86
N SER A 68 2.39 -9.13 -9.43
CA SER A 68 1.88 -10.27 -10.22
C SER A 68 2.37 -10.30 -11.68
N GLY A 69 3.22 -9.35 -12.06
CA GLY A 69 4.20 -9.50 -13.14
C GLY A 69 5.58 -9.65 -12.52
N GLY A 70 6.28 -10.74 -12.83
CA GLY A 70 7.46 -11.19 -12.11
C GLY A 70 8.66 -10.24 -12.18
N TYR A 71 8.94 -9.58 -11.07
CA TYR A 71 10.28 -9.09 -10.75
C TYR A 71 10.61 -9.54 -9.33
N GLU A 72 11.65 -10.35 -9.23
CA GLU A 72 12.23 -10.81 -7.97
C GLU A 72 12.59 -9.60 -7.10
N ASN A 73 12.32 -9.75 -5.81
CA ASN A 73 12.40 -8.75 -4.74
C ASN A 73 13.60 -7.78 -4.88
N PRO A 74 13.42 -6.52 -5.32
CA PRO A 74 14.52 -5.59 -5.45
C PRO A 74 14.85 -4.93 -4.09
N GLU A 75 16.12 -4.54 -3.92
CA GLU A 75 16.66 -3.93 -2.69
C GLU A 75 15.87 -2.66 -2.28
N PRO A 76 15.91 -2.24 -0.99
CA PRO A 76 15.05 -1.19 -0.44
C PRO A 76 15.05 0.14 -1.21
N GLU A 77 16.16 0.45 -1.87
CA GLU A 77 16.38 1.68 -2.65
C GLU A 77 15.53 1.72 -3.94
N ASP A 78 15.24 0.56 -4.52
CA ASP A 78 14.45 0.43 -5.74
C ASP A 78 12.94 0.59 -5.46
N THR A 79 12.49 0.31 -4.24
CA THR A 79 11.07 0.40 -3.84
C THR A 79 10.52 1.82 -3.89
N VAL A 80 11.33 2.83 -3.54
CA VAL A 80 10.91 4.23 -3.53
C VAL A 80 10.76 4.75 -4.96
N LEU A 81 11.72 4.44 -5.82
CA LEU A 81 11.66 4.83 -7.24
C LEU A 81 10.51 4.13 -7.97
N ASN A 82 10.29 2.84 -7.70
CA ASN A 82 9.17 2.10 -8.27
C ASN A 82 7.82 2.62 -7.77
N TYR A 83 7.70 2.99 -6.50
CA TYR A 83 6.49 3.62 -5.96
C TYR A 83 6.21 4.98 -6.60
N ILE A 84 7.23 5.82 -6.77
CA ILE A 84 7.11 7.11 -7.46
C ILE A 84 6.70 6.90 -8.93
N TRP A 85 7.28 5.90 -9.58
CA TRP A 85 6.97 5.56 -10.97
C TRP A 85 5.55 5.00 -11.14
N ASP A 86 5.10 4.11 -10.26
CA ASP A 86 3.73 3.58 -10.26
C ASP A 86 2.70 4.66 -9.92
N TYR A 87 3.03 5.58 -9.01
CA TYR A 87 2.19 6.73 -8.73
C TYR A 87 2.11 7.67 -9.93
N ALA A 88 3.24 7.95 -10.59
CA ALA A 88 3.28 8.72 -11.82
C ALA A 88 2.53 8.03 -12.97
N ALA A 89 2.69 6.71 -13.13
CA ALA A 89 2.05 5.91 -14.18
C ALA A 89 0.55 5.69 -13.95
N SER A 90 0.10 5.57 -12.69
CA SER A 90 -1.32 5.53 -12.35
C SER A 90 -1.99 6.90 -12.46
N ALA A 91 -1.26 7.99 -12.24
CA ALA A 91 -1.71 9.35 -12.54
C ALA A 91 -1.82 9.64 -14.07
N VAL A 92 -1.25 8.79 -14.93
CA VAL A 92 -1.24 8.96 -16.40
C VAL A 92 -2.57 8.59 -17.09
N SER A 93 -3.59 8.16 -16.35
CA SER A 93 -4.94 7.87 -16.88
C SER A 93 -5.78 9.13 -17.24
N MET A 94 -5.29 10.35 -16.99
CA MET A 94 -6.03 11.58 -17.32
C MET A 94 -5.34 12.43 -18.42
N LYS A 95 -6.08 12.63 -19.53
CA LYS A 95 -5.94 13.55 -20.69
C LYS A 95 -4.57 14.12 -21.11
N LYS A 96 -4.22 13.84 -22.38
CA LYS A 96 -3.18 14.40 -23.28
C LYS A 96 -1.69 14.14 -22.96
N ARG A 97 -1.09 13.29 -23.80
CA ARG A 97 0.24 12.65 -23.67
C ARG A 97 1.45 13.59 -23.86
N LEU A 98 1.30 14.69 -24.60
CA LEU A 98 2.43 15.59 -24.95
C LEU A 98 2.82 16.54 -23.81
N GLU A 99 1.83 17.12 -23.12
CA GLU A 99 2.06 18.02 -21.97
C GLU A 99 2.72 17.29 -20.80
N ARG A 100 2.47 15.97 -20.68
CA ARG A 100 3.04 15.12 -19.63
C ARG A 100 4.51 14.74 -19.86
N VAL A 101 4.91 14.48 -21.10
CA VAL A 101 6.33 14.22 -21.42
C VAL A 101 7.16 15.47 -21.15
N ALA A 102 6.62 16.66 -21.43
CA ALA A 102 7.27 17.92 -21.08
C ALA A 102 7.41 18.09 -19.55
N PHE A 103 6.35 17.79 -18.79
CA PHE A 103 6.38 17.86 -17.33
C PHE A 103 7.36 16.84 -16.71
N LEU A 104 7.36 15.59 -17.17
CA LEU A 104 8.27 14.56 -16.66
C LEU A 104 9.72 14.86 -17.03
N ARG A 105 9.99 15.38 -18.23
CA ARG A 105 11.34 15.86 -18.59
C ARG A 105 11.80 16.98 -17.67
N LEU A 106 10.92 17.95 -17.41
CA LEU A 106 11.23 19.05 -16.49
C LEU A 106 11.47 18.55 -15.05
N ALA A 107 10.66 17.61 -14.57
CA ALA A 107 10.81 17.04 -13.24
C ALA A 107 12.13 16.27 -13.10
N VAL A 108 12.52 15.48 -14.11
CA VAL A 108 13.81 14.79 -14.16
C VAL A 108 14.95 15.80 -14.19
N GLU A 109 14.90 16.85 -15.02
CA GLU A 109 15.92 17.90 -15.06
C GLU A 109 16.07 18.63 -13.72
N VAL A 110 14.97 18.94 -13.03
CA VAL A 110 15.00 19.58 -11.70
C VAL A 110 15.65 18.66 -10.67
N LEU A 111 15.31 17.38 -10.68
CA LEU A 111 15.89 16.39 -9.77
C LEU A 111 17.37 16.17 -10.06
N GLU A 112 17.77 16.03 -11.32
CA GLU A 112 19.18 15.92 -11.72
C GLU A 112 19.99 17.14 -11.28
N ASN A 113 19.45 18.35 -11.47
CA ASN A 113 20.10 19.58 -11.02
C ASN A 113 20.22 19.66 -9.49
N PHE A 114 19.23 19.17 -8.76
CA PHE A 114 19.26 19.13 -7.30
C PHE A 114 20.31 18.12 -6.80
N MET A 115 20.32 16.92 -7.38
CA MET A 115 21.27 15.85 -7.07
C MET A 115 22.72 16.23 -7.43
N MET A 116 22.92 16.90 -8.57
CA MET A 116 24.25 17.37 -9.02
C MET A 116 24.78 18.56 -8.20
N LYS A 117 23.91 19.43 -7.69
CA LYS A 117 24.31 20.56 -6.83
C LYS A 117 24.62 20.13 -5.39
N GLY A 118 23.96 19.07 -4.89
CA GLY A 118 24.29 18.45 -3.60
C GLY A 118 25.67 17.80 -3.55
N ALA A 119 26.19 17.35 -4.71
CA ALA A 119 27.50 16.69 -4.81
C ALA A 119 28.71 17.64 -4.82
N LYS A 120 28.51 18.97 -4.93
CA LYS A 120 29.60 19.97 -4.98
C LYS A 120 29.84 20.72 -3.65
N ALA A 121 29.22 20.25 -2.57
CA ALA A 121 29.40 20.80 -1.23
C ALA A 121 30.16 19.83 -0.32
N ILE A 122 31.31 19.31 -0.76
CA ILE A 122 32.36 18.69 0.06
C ILE A 122 33.71 19.03 -0.57
#